data_AF-K7YUI0-F1
#
_entry.id   AF-K7YUI0-F1
#
_cell.length_a   1.000
_cell.length_b   1.000
_cell.length_c   1.000
_cell.angle_alpha   90.00
_cell.angle_beta   90.00
_cell.angle_gamma   90.00
#
_symmetry.space_group_name_H-M   'P 1'
#
loop_
_entity.id
_entity.type
_entity.pdbx_description
1 polymer ?
#
loop_
_entity_poly.entity_id
_entity_poly.type
_entity_poly.pdbx_seq_one_letter_code
_entity_poly.pdbx_strand_id
1 'polypeptide(L)'
;MLFTVIVSCQTAPVPLDDYSLARAALDAARSVQAARHSPGYWHQAEEAYRKGRIYFEDRDYGKAKEQFIRARMAAEKAENSARLIRQKTGDVL
;
A
#
# COMPACT_ATOMS: atom_id res chain seq x y z
N MET A 1 -13.71 41.19 26.82
CA MET A 1 -12.82 40.39 25.95
C MET A 1 -13.51 39.07 25.67
N LEU A 2 -14.14 38.93 24.50
CA LEU A 2 -14.87 37.71 24.12
C LEU A 2 -13.88 36.77 23.43
N PHE A 3 -13.41 35.74 24.14
CA PHE A 3 -12.53 34.71 23.58
C PHE A 3 -13.38 33.79 22.68
N THR A 4 -13.26 33.97 21.36
CA THR A 4 -13.95 33.11 20.38
C THR A 4 -13.14 31.85 20.17
N VAL A 5 -13.65 30.71 20.63
CA VAL A 5 -13.05 29.39 20.40
C VAL A 5 -13.46 28.92 19.00
N ILE A 6 -12.52 28.96 18.05
CA ILE A 6 -12.69 28.37 16.72
C ILE A 6 -12.44 26.86 16.85
N VAL A 7 -13.50 26.06 16.84
CA VAL A 7 -13.39 24.60 16.80
C VAL A 7 -13.18 24.18 15.34
N SER A 8 -11.93 23.95 14.96
CA SER A 8 -11.59 23.37 13.65
C SER A 8 -11.92 21.87 13.69
N CYS A 9 -12.91 21.43 12.92
CA CYS A 9 -13.11 20.00 12.67
C CYS A 9 -12.01 19.53 11.71
N GLN A 10 -10.87 19.11 12.25
CA GLN A 10 -9.75 18.61 11.45
C GLN A 10 -10.07 17.20 10.97
N THR A 11 -10.53 17.09 9.72
CA THR A 11 -10.73 15.81 9.03
C THR A 11 -9.40 15.36 8.42
N ALA A 12 -9.13 14.05 8.43
CA ALA A 12 -7.95 13.51 7.79
C ALA A 12 -8.01 13.77 6.27
N PRO A 13 -6.91 14.21 5.64
CA PRO A 13 -6.90 14.46 4.21
C PRO A 13 -7.08 13.15 3.42
N VAL A 14 -7.69 13.25 2.23
CA VAL A 14 -7.89 12.12 1.32
C VAL A 14 -6.51 11.57 0.88
N PRO A 15 -6.20 10.28 1.09
CA PRO A 15 -4.84 9.75 0.89
C PRO A 15 -4.63 9.29 -0.56
N LEU A 16 -4.79 10.20 -1.52
CA LEU A 16 -4.65 9.90 -2.96
C LEU A 16 -3.24 9.47 -3.34
N ASP A 17 -2.22 10.10 -2.75
CA ASP A 17 -0.81 9.77 -3.01
C ASP A 17 -0.49 8.36 -2.50
N ASP A 18 -0.89 8.05 -1.26
CA ASP A 18 -0.68 6.72 -0.68
C ASP A 18 -1.41 5.63 -1.48
N TYR A 19 -2.64 5.90 -1.93
CA TYR A 19 -3.39 5.02 -2.82
C TYR A 19 -2.61 4.75 -4.11
N SER A 20 -2.13 5.80 -4.76
CA SER A 20 -1.47 5.73 -6.07
C SER A 20 -0.12 5.02 -5.96
N LEU A 21 0.65 5.33 -4.93
CA LEU A 21 1.93 4.66 -4.65
C LEU A 21 1.74 3.18 -4.32
N ALA A 22 0.74 2.83 -3.50
CA ALA A 22 0.44 1.43 -3.19
C ALA A 22 0.05 0.64 -4.43
N ARG A 23 -0.74 1.25 -5.34
CA ARG A 23 -1.10 0.64 -6.62
C ARG A 23 0.12 0.42 -7.52
N ALA A 24 0.95 1.45 -7.68
CA ALA A 24 2.16 1.36 -8.49
C ALA A 24 3.12 0.27 -7.96
N ALA A 25 3.29 0.18 -6.64
CA ALA A 25 4.11 -0.86 -6.01
C ALA A 25 3.55 -2.28 -6.25
N LEU A 26 2.23 -2.46 -6.19
CA LEU A 26 1.59 -3.75 -6.53
C LEU A 26 1.81 -4.13 -7.99
N ASP A 27 1.70 -3.18 -8.91
CA ASP A 27 1.95 -3.42 -10.34
C ASP A 27 3.42 -3.80 -10.59
N ALA A 28 4.37 -3.13 -9.91
CA ALA A 28 5.79 -3.46 -9.95
C ALA A 28 6.07 -4.87 -9.41
N ALA A 29 5.55 -5.21 -8.23
CA ALA A 29 5.67 -6.54 -7.64
C ALA A 29 5.04 -7.63 -8.53
N ARG A 30 3.91 -7.33 -9.18
CA ARG A 30 3.27 -8.25 -10.14
C ARG A 30 4.16 -8.50 -11.36
N SER A 31 4.82 -7.47 -11.89
CA SER A 31 5.67 -7.57 -13.08
C SER A 31 6.84 -8.55 -12.90
N VAL A 32 7.31 -8.72 -11.66
CA VAL A 32 8.39 -9.68 -11.31
C VAL A 32 7.87 -11.03 -10.83
N GLN A 33 6.58 -11.30 -11.01
CA GLN A 33 5.91 -12.53 -10.58
C GLN A 33 6.04 -12.77 -9.06
N ALA A 34 5.90 -11.71 -8.25
CA ALA A 34 6.03 -11.80 -6.80
C ALA A 34 5.05 -12.80 -6.15
N ALA A 35 3.88 -13.03 -6.74
CA ALA A 35 2.96 -14.07 -6.27
C ALA A 35 3.59 -15.49 -6.28
N ARG A 36 4.49 -15.77 -7.22
CA ARG A 36 5.18 -17.07 -7.34
C ARG A 36 6.40 -17.14 -6.44
N HIS A 37 7.20 -16.08 -6.40
CA HIS A 37 8.51 -16.10 -5.74
C HIS A 37 8.50 -15.53 -4.33
N SER A 38 7.52 -14.70 -3.98
CA SER A 38 7.38 -14.08 -2.66
C SER A 38 5.90 -14.04 -2.20
N PRO A 39 5.20 -15.18 -2.16
CA PRO A 39 3.75 -15.23 -1.90
C PRO A 39 3.36 -14.62 -0.56
N GLY A 40 4.18 -14.77 0.48
CA GLY A 40 3.88 -14.23 1.81
C GLY A 40 3.75 -12.71 1.82
N TYR A 41 4.73 -11.99 1.27
CA TYR A 41 4.67 -10.52 1.17
C TYR A 41 3.63 -10.08 0.14
N TRP A 42 3.48 -10.82 -0.95
CA TRP A 42 2.46 -10.55 -1.97
C TRP A 42 1.05 -10.55 -1.38
N HIS A 43 0.67 -11.59 -0.63
CA HIS A 43 -0.64 -11.68 0.00
C HIS A 43 -0.86 -10.58 1.05
N GLN A 44 0.18 -10.23 1.82
CA GLN A 44 0.10 -9.11 2.76
C GLN A 44 -0.18 -7.78 2.03
N ALA A 45 0.45 -7.57 0.87
CA ALA A 45 0.25 -6.38 0.06
C ALA A 45 -1.17 -6.30 -0.50
N GLU A 46 -1.67 -7.37 -1.11
CA GLU A 46 -3.03 -7.43 -1.67
C GLU A 46 -4.10 -7.23 -0.60
N GLU A 47 -3.97 -7.91 0.54
CA GLU A 47 -4.94 -7.80 1.63
C GLU A 47 -4.96 -6.40 2.25
N ALA A 48 -3.78 -5.80 2.46
CA ALA A 48 -3.70 -4.42 2.94
C ALA A 48 -4.31 -3.45 1.91
N TYR A 49 -4.00 -3.60 0.63
CA TYR A 49 -4.55 -2.71 -0.41
C TYR A 49 -6.07 -2.83 -0.51
N ARG A 50 -6.60 -4.06 -0.45
CA ARG A 50 -8.04 -4.33 -0.43
C ARG A 50 -8.72 -3.67 0.77
N LYS A 51 -8.16 -3.81 1.97
CA LYS A 51 -8.67 -3.12 3.18
C LYS A 51 -8.59 -1.61 3.06
N GLY A 52 -7.50 -1.08 2.49
CA GLY A 52 -7.33 0.35 2.24
C GLY A 52 -8.41 0.90 1.31
N ARG A 53 -8.76 0.16 0.26
CA ARG A 53 -9.86 0.52 -0.64
C ARG A 53 -11.21 0.58 0.07
N ILE A 54 -11.52 -0.41 0.91
CA ILE A 54 -12.76 -0.44 1.70
C ILE A 54 -12.83 0.82 2.58
N TYR A 55 -11.79 1.11 3.35
CA TYR A 55 -11.76 2.32 4.19
C TYR A 55 -11.82 3.62 3.38
N PHE A 56 -11.21 3.66 2.19
CA PHE A 56 -11.26 4.82 1.31
C PHE A 56 -12.67 5.07 0.78
N GLU A 57 -13.38 4.00 0.38
CA GLU A 57 -14.77 4.03 -0.06
C GLU A 57 -15.70 4.48 1.10
N ASP A 58 -15.42 4.03 2.33
CA ASP A 58 -16.13 4.44 3.56
C ASP A 58 -15.76 5.85 4.07
N ARG A 59 -14.84 6.55 3.38
CA ARG A 59 -14.28 7.85 3.79
C ARG A 59 -13.55 7.85 5.13
N ASP A 60 -13.18 6.68 5.66
CA ASP A 60 -12.26 6.53 6.78
C ASP A 60 -10.82 6.69 6.28
N TYR A 61 -10.47 7.93 5.92
CA TYR A 61 -9.21 8.27 5.28
C TYR A 61 -7.97 8.00 6.16
N GLY A 62 -8.12 8.05 7.48
CA GLY A 62 -7.06 7.70 8.41
C GLY A 62 -6.68 6.22 8.28
N LYS A 63 -7.66 5.32 8.38
CA LYS A 63 -7.40 3.88 8.22
C LYS A 63 -7.03 3.51 6.79
N ALA A 64 -7.63 4.18 5.80
CA ALA A 64 -7.28 3.97 4.39
C ALA A 64 -5.79 4.25 4.15
N LYS A 65 -5.28 5.40 4.63
CA LYS A 65 -3.87 5.77 4.54
C LYS A 65 -2.96 4.71 5.16
N GLU A 66 -3.26 4.27 6.38
CA GLU A 66 -2.46 3.25 7.05
C GLU A 66 -2.37 1.95 6.24
N GLN A 67 -3.50 1.52 5.68
CA GLN A 67 -3.54 0.30 4.87
C GLN A 67 -2.79 0.46 3.55
N PHE A 68 -2.87 1.62 2.88
CA PHE A 68 -2.10 1.86 1.66
C PHE A 68 -0.60 1.89 1.91
N ILE A 69 -0.15 2.50 3.02
CA ILE A 69 1.27 2.46 3.41
C ILE A 69 1.73 1.02 3.67
N ARG A 70 0.92 0.22 4.39
CA ARG A 70 1.22 -1.22 4.61
C ARG A 70 1.29 -1.99 3.30
N ALA A 71 0.36 -1.74 2.39
CA ALA A 71 0.32 -2.37 1.07
C ALA A 71 1.59 -2.05 0.27
N ARG A 72 1.97 -0.77 0.20
CA ARG A 72 3.19 -0.32 -0.48
C ARG A 72 4.43 -1.04 0.07
N MET A 73 4.63 -0.99 1.39
CA MET A 73 5.81 -1.60 2.02
C MET A 73 5.87 -3.12 1.81
N ALA A 74 4.73 -3.81 1.85
CA ALA A 74 4.68 -5.25 1.59
C ALA A 74 4.95 -5.55 0.11
N ALA A 75 4.40 -4.76 -0.83
CA ALA A 75 4.63 -4.92 -2.26
C ALA A 75 6.10 -4.71 -2.63
N GLU A 76 6.74 -3.66 -2.11
CA GLU A 76 8.18 -3.39 -2.33
C GLU A 76 9.05 -4.54 -1.80
N LYS A 77 8.72 -5.11 -0.64
CA LYS A 77 9.41 -6.30 -0.11
C LYS A 77 9.18 -7.52 -1.00
N ALA A 78 7.95 -7.72 -1.48
CA ALA A 78 7.60 -8.82 -2.37
C ALA A 78 8.38 -8.72 -3.69
N GLU A 79 8.44 -7.52 -4.27
CA GLU A 79 9.20 -7.25 -5.48
C GLU A 79 10.68 -7.56 -5.30
N ASN A 80 11.32 -6.97 -4.28
CA ASN A 80 12.75 -7.15 -4.01
C ASN A 80 13.10 -8.62 -3.73
N SER A 81 12.27 -9.31 -2.95
CA SER A 81 12.43 -10.74 -2.67
C SER A 81 12.30 -11.57 -3.95
N ALA A 82 11.31 -11.29 -4.80
CA ALA A 82 11.12 -11.99 -6.06
C ALA A 82 12.29 -11.78 -7.03
N ARG A 83 12.75 -10.54 -7.18
CA ARG A 83 13.95 -10.21 -8.00
C ARG A 83 15.17 -11.00 -7.51
N LEU A 84 15.42 -11.02 -6.20
CA LEU A 84 16.56 -11.74 -5.61
C LEU A 84 16.47 -13.25 -5.86
N ILE A 85 15.30 -13.86 -5.67
CA ILE A 85 15.12 -15.31 -5.89
C ILE A 85 15.34 -15.64 -7.36
N ARG A 86 14.77 -14.85 -8.27
CA ARG A 86 14.91 -15.04 -9.72
C ARG A 86 16.35 -14.91 -10.21
N GLN A 87 17.09 -13.94 -9.68
CA GLN A 87 18.54 -13.83 -9.92
C GLN A 87 19.29 -15.08 -9.44
N LYS A 88 18.96 -15.61 -8.27
CA LYS A 88 19.58 -16.84 -7.73
C LYS A 88 19.26 -18.09 -8.55
N THR A 89 18.08 -18.15 -9.15
CA THR A 89 17.64 -19.30 -9.97
C THR A 89 18.02 -19.18 -11.44
N GLY A 90 18.66 -18.08 -11.86
CA GLY A 90 19.02 -17.83 -13.26
C GLY A 90 17.83 -17.46 -14.16
N ASP A 91 16.69 -17.11 -13.57
CA ASP A 91 15.47 -16.70 -14.27
C ASP A 91 15.49 -15.17 -14.45
N VAL A 92 16.29 -14.70 -15.42
CA VAL A 92 16.49 -13.27 -15.69
C VAL A 92 15.46 -12.78 -16.73
N LEU A 93 14.85 -11.62 -16.48
CA LEU A 93 13.92 -10.93 -17.41
C LEU A 93 14.63 -10.36 -18.63
#